data_AF-K3WME9-F1
#
_entry.id   AF-K3WME9-F1
#
_cell.length_a   1.000
_cell.length_b   1.000
_cell.length_c   1.000
_cell.angle_alpha   90.00
_cell.angle_beta   90.00
_cell.angle_gamma   90.00
#
_symmetry.space_group_name_H-M   'P 1'
#
loop_
_entity.id
_entity.type
_entity.pdbx_description
1 polymer ?
#
loop_
_entity_poly.entity_id
_entity_poly.type
_entity_poly.pdbx_seq_one_letter_code
_entity_poly.pdbx_strand_id
1 'polypeptide(L)'
;MAEPPPPDPAHLEEPQAATSPSFQPSTATSWLEKTQQVNAKLFMVKKLLFVVFLFGLDVRDLYYKIAWVGPMDSFSFKVGSTSILHTTPLVSAVTRDVRTQNAGEDVASGWSSFLSQCEDMYAFGDGGGPFFLSALANKCHFPATLSNGKVKVIPQLLLTSNLRVDALIWASCMLLHIGRRPSICQNHIATHFNDRYGFFTTQIKNSAVAPLESDAEAEILRLLDMLGTLYGCASPNLYRSEFVGFAAPQYRELLYGKEWLANDDISVLGQRFTIRQNTHSEYIIDYNEDLNQTSIQSKIAMNFSSTGPMYALMVVIDIALLLTHCYSFDEIVKWMLRPKYRALQQWIRDFETAENGVVHAPGSPPESKVSHGAVVLEEERFHSLFCASFYKHTNYLWLMRLTWVISWVIILPNSVVWTWSDSANEKFQAYLSSIKCWVLISGAIHFLWRTLVKIDERRAFQFVKGTYITNPEIVTIGAIAAAWLQDDVFLMCEKKWAIESQRVNDVTSFVGGYIAHGNTFQMANDYRTTTSLQILHILYGPLLRIILLSIGMVASWLIVKGDQISQGAKGRALI
;
A
#
# COMPACT_ATOMS: atom_id res chain seq x y z
N MET A 1 67.64 -88.32 -56.68
CA MET A 1 66.92 -88.17 -55.40
C MET A 1 66.71 -86.68 -55.19
N ALA A 2 65.87 -86.02 -56.00
CA ALA A 2 64.41 -85.95 -55.93
C ALA A 2 63.93 -85.06 -54.77
N GLU A 3 63.95 -83.75 -55.05
CA GLU A 3 63.24 -82.69 -54.31
C GLU A 3 61.72 -82.90 -54.39
N PRO A 4 60.97 -82.63 -53.31
CA PRO A 4 59.51 -82.63 -53.34
C PRO A 4 58.96 -81.32 -53.96
N PRO A 5 57.80 -81.39 -54.65
CA PRO A 5 57.23 -80.27 -55.39
C PRO A 5 56.53 -79.23 -54.48
N PRO A 6 56.36 -77.99 -54.97
CA PRO A 6 55.72 -76.90 -54.23
C PRO A 6 54.19 -77.09 -54.14
N PRO A 7 53.54 -76.66 -53.04
CA PRO A 7 52.09 -76.66 -52.94
C PRO A 7 51.45 -75.51 -53.73
N ASP A 8 50.32 -75.83 -54.37
CA ASP A 8 49.47 -74.93 -55.17
C ASP A 8 48.90 -73.73 -54.38
N PRO A 9 48.63 -72.60 -55.06
CA PRO A 9 48.02 -71.42 -54.48
C PRO A 9 46.51 -71.63 -54.31
N ALA A 10 46.11 -72.19 -53.17
CA ALA A 10 44.72 -72.22 -52.75
C ALA A 10 44.30 -70.83 -52.20
N HIS A 11 43.36 -70.19 -52.90
CA HIS A 11 42.33 -69.28 -52.38
C HIS A 11 42.70 -68.43 -51.15
N LEU A 12 43.26 -67.24 -51.40
CA LEU A 12 43.13 -66.11 -50.47
C LEU A 12 41.70 -65.57 -50.58
N GLU A 13 40.82 -66.05 -49.72
CA GLU A 13 39.57 -65.36 -49.40
C GLU A 13 39.91 -63.98 -48.81
N GLU A 14 39.36 -62.96 -49.44
CA GLU A 14 39.30 -61.59 -48.98
C GLU A 14 38.69 -61.57 -47.55
N PRO A 15 39.35 -60.97 -46.54
CA PRO A 15 38.75 -60.87 -45.22
C PRO A 15 37.50 -60.03 -45.33
N GLN A 16 36.34 -60.68 -45.24
CA GLN A 16 35.06 -60.01 -45.05
C GLN A 16 35.23 -59.02 -43.90
N ALA A 17 35.18 -57.73 -44.23
CA ALA A 17 35.09 -56.66 -43.26
C ALA A 17 33.89 -56.99 -42.37
N ALA A 18 34.17 -57.41 -41.13
CA ALA A 18 33.16 -57.61 -40.12
C ALA A 18 32.44 -56.27 -39.94
N THR A 19 31.27 -56.14 -40.57
CA THR A 19 30.30 -55.08 -40.35
C THR A 19 30.06 -55.03 -38.85
N SER A 20 30.70 -54.06 -38.20
CA SER A 20 30.51 -53.76 -36.80
C SER A 20 29.01 -53.52 -36.61
N PRO A 21 28.34 -54.17 -35.65
CA PRO A 21 26.92 -53.98 -35.45
C PRO A 21 26.69 -52.50 -35.18
N SER A 22 25.95 -51.84 -36.09
CA SER A 22 25.55 -50.45 -35.93
C SER A 22 24.77 -50.35 -34.63
N PHE A 23 25.42 -49.85 -33.59
CA PHE A 23 24.84 -49.68 -32.27
C PHE A 23 23.76 -48.60 -32.41
N GLN A 24 22.51 -49.02 -32.55
CA GLN A 24 21.40 -48.07 -32.58
C GLN A 24 21.31 -47.42 -31.19
N PRO A 25 21.46 -46.08 -31.09
CA PRO A 25 21.32 -45.41 -29.81
C PRO A 25 19.95 -45.73 -29.23
N SER A 26 19.96 -46.29 -28.03
CA SER A 26 18.75 -46.78 -27.37
C SER A 26 17.74 -45.64 -27.22
N THR A 27 16.47 -45.94 -27.50
CA THR A 27 15.32 -45.02 -27.42
C THR A 27 15.23 -44.25 -26.09
N ALA A 28 15.83 -44.77 -25.01
CA ALA A 28 15.95 -44.15 -23.70
C ALA A 28 16.73 -42.84 -23.69
N THR A 29 17.78 -42.72 -24.50
CA THR A 29 18.59 -41.47 -24.60
C THR A 29 17.79 -40.33 -25.20
N SER A 30 17.00 -40.61 -26.25
CA SER A 30 16.11 -39.61 -26.88
C SER A 30 15.00 -39.10 -25.94
N TRP A 31 14.49 -39.94 -25.02
CA TRP A 31 13.50 -39.52 -24.02
C TRP A 31 14.09 -38.61 -22.95
N LEU A 32 15.31 -38.89 -22.50
CA LEU A 32 16.05 -38.04 -21.56
C LEU A 32 16.36 -36.66 -22.17
N GLU A 33 16.81 -36.61 -23.42
CA GLU A 33 17.07 -35.35 -24.11
C GLU A 33 15.80 -34.51 -24.30
N LYS A 34 14.68 -35.16 -24.69
CA LYS A 34 13.38 -34.48 -24.83
C LYS A 34 12.88 -33.93 -23.49
N THR A 35 12.99 -34.70 -22.40
CA THR A 35 12.55 -34.25 -21.07
C THR A 35 13.42 -33.13 -20.53
N GLN A 36 14.74 -33.18 -20.74
CA GLN A 36 15.66 -32.09 -20.40
C GLN A 36 15.36 -30.80 -21.18
N GLN A 37 15.12 -30.90 -22.49
CA GLN A 37 14.71 -29.74 -23.30
C GLN A 37 13.38 -29.14 -22.83
N VAL A 38 12.41 -29.97 -22.45
CA VAL A 38 11.11 -29.49 -21.91
C VAL A 38 11.32 -28.79 -20.57
N ASN A 39 12.15 -29.33 -19.68
CA ASN A 39 12.46 -28.72 -18.39
C ASN A 39 13.18 -27.37 -18.52
N ALA A 40 14.15 -27.27 -19.43
CA ALA A 40 14.85 -26.01 -19.71
C ALA A 40 13.90 -24.94 -20.27
N LYS A 41 13.01 -25.32 -21.22
CA LYS A 41 11.97 -24.42 -21.75
C LYS A 41 10.98 -23.99 -20.67
N LEU A 42 10.54 -24.90 -19.81
CA LEU A 42 9.62 -24.58 -18.73
C LEU A 42 10.26 -23.64 -17.70
N PHE A 43 11.53 -23.85 -17.36
CA PHE A 43 12.30 -22.95 -16.51
C PHE A 43 12.38 -21.54 -17.10
N MET A 44 12.64 -21.44 -18.41
CA MET A 44 12.66 -20.17 -19.14
C MET A 44 11.33 -19.44 -19.09
N VAL A 45 10.24 -20.15 -19.36
CA VAL A 45 8.89 -19.58 -19.29
C VAL A 45 8.60 -19.08 -17.87
N LYS A 46 8.97 -19.84 -16.82
CA LYS A 46 8.79 -19.40 -15.42
C LYS A 46 9.56 -18.11 -15.11
N LYS A 47 10.80 -17.98 -15.58
CA LYS A 47 11.60 -16.76 -15.38
C LYS A 47 11.03 -15.57 -16.13
N LEU A 48 10.63 -15.77 -17.39
CA LEU A 48 9.99 -14.73 -18.18
C LEU A 48 8.69 -14.25 -17.53
N LEU A 49 7.83 -15.18 -17.11
CA LEU A 49 6.60 -14.87 -16.39
C LEU A 49 6.87 -14.10 -15.10
N PHE A 50 7.92 -14.44 -14.37
CA PHE A 50 8.32 -13.71 -13.16
C PHE A 50 8.77 -12.28 -13.48
N VAL A 51 9.57 -12.07 -14.53
CA VAL A 51 9.99 -10.72 -14.96
C VAL A 51 8.79 -9.90 -15.43
N VAL A 52 7.90 -10.48 -16.23
CA VAL A 52 6.65 -9.84 -16.67
C VAL A 52 5.76 -9.49 -15.47
N PHE A 53 5.69 -10.37 -14.48
CA PHE A 53 4.96 -10.11 -13.23
C PHE A 53 5.55 -8.91 -12.48
N LEU A 54 6.88 -8.86 -12.28
CA LEU A 54 7.54 -7.72 -11.63
C LEU A 54 7.33 -6.41 -12.40
N PHE A 55 7.46 -6.45 -13.72
CA PHE A 55 7.18 -5.32 -14.59
C PHE A 55 5.73 -4.82 -14.43
N GLY A 56 4.77 -5.76 -14.43
CA GLY A 56 3.36 -5.44 -14.18
C GLY A 56 3.11 -4.80 -12.81
N LEU A 57 3.82 -5.26 -11.77
CA LEU A 57 3.75 -4.65 -10.43
C LEU A 57 4.31 -3.22 -10.40
N ASP A 58 5.31 -2.90 -11.21
CA ASP A 58 5.90 -1.56 -11.26
C ASP A 58 5.09 -0.60 -12.13
N VAL A 59 4.57 -1.05 -13.27
CA VAL A 59 3.58 -0.29 -14.06
C VAL A 59 2.36 0.05 -13.21
N ARG A 60 1.83 -0.94 -12.49
CA ARG A 60 0.66 -0.75 -11.61
C ARG A 60 0.96 0.26 -10.51
N ASP A 61 2.12 0.19 -9.89
CA ASP A 61 2.50 1.09 -8.78
C ASP A 61 2.70 2.53 -9.26
N LEU A 62 3.35 2.71 -10.41
CA LEU A 62 3.45 4.03 -11.04
C LEU A 62 2.06 4.58 -11.39
N TYR A 63 1.19 3.75 -11.96
CA TYR A 63 -0.19 4.13 -12.24
C TYR A 63 -0.95 4.51 -10.96
N TYR A 64 -0.83 3.72 -9.89
CA TYR A 64 -1.43 4.01 -8.60
C TYR A 64 -0.93 5.35 -8.05
N LYS A 65 0.38 5.59 -8.08
CA LYS A 65 0.99 6.84 -7.62
C LYS A 65 0.52 8.05 -8.40
N ILE A 66 0.37 7.95 -9.72
CA ILE A 66 -0.01 9.07 -10.60
C ILE A 66 -1.52 9.29 -10.65
N ALA A 67 -2.31 8.23 -10.74
CA ALA A 67 -3.75 8.34 -10.96
C ALA A 67 -4.56 8.37 -9.65
N TRP A 68 -4.13 7.62 -8.63
CA TRP A 68 -4.91 7.44 -7.39
C TRP A 68 -4.43 8.30 -6.25
N VAL A 69 -3.11 8.41 -6.12
CA VAL A 69 -2.42 9.23 -5.12
C VAL A 69 -1.96 10.57 -5.72
N GLY A 70 -2.23 10.76 -7.01
CA GLY A 70 -1.75 11.85 -7.85
C GLY A 70 -1.93 13.26 -7.27
N PRO A 71 -1.26 14.27 -7.84
CA PRO A 71 -1.45 15.66 -7.42
C PRO A 71 -2.86 16.20 -7.72
N MET A 72 -3.67 15.45 -8.48
CA MET A 72 -5.00 15.85 -8.92
C MET A 72 -6.08 15.13 -8.11
N ASP A 73 -7.23 15.80 -7.96
CA ASP A 73 -8.39 15.24 -7.27
C ASP A 73 -9.15 14.25 -8.17
N SER A 74 -8.81 12.96 -8.12
CA SER A 74 -9.37 11.93 -9.01
C SER A 74 -10.58 11.18 -8.44
N PHE A 75 -10.79 11.19 -7.12
CA PHE A 75 -11.89 10.48 -6.42
C PHE A 75 -12.04 9.03 -6.88
N SER A 76 -10.91 8.33 -6.92
CA SER A 76 -10.77 7.01 -7.53
C SER A 76 -11.46 5.88 -6.76
N PHE A 77 -11.79 6.08 -5.48
CA PHE A 77 -12.36 5.03 -4.64
C PHE A 77 -13.65 5.47 -3.95
N LYS A 78 -14.56 4.51 -3.76
CA LYS A 78 -15.87 4.75 -3.15
C LYS A 78 -16.05 3.84 -1.96
N VAL A 79 -16.46 4.45 -0.86
CA VAL A 79 -16.88 3.83 0.38
C VAL A 79 -18.38 4.06 0.51
N GLY A 80 -19.14 3.03 0.80
CA GLY A 80 -20.57 3.11 1.04
C GLY A 80 -20.89 2.44 2.36
N SER A 81 -21.16 3.23 3.40
CA SER A 81 -21.74 2.66 4.62
C SER A 81 -23.25 2.86 4.62
N THR A 82 -23.98 1.79 4.91
CA THR A 82 -25.40 1.90 5.23
C THR A 82 -25.51 1.79 6.74
N SER A 83 -25.80 2.91 7.37
CA SER A 83 -26.01 2.96 8.81
C SER A 83 -27.50 3.06 9.10
N ILE A 84 -27.92 2.34 10.13
CA ILE A 84 -29.33 2.24 10.51
C ILE A 84 -29.58 3.18 11.68
N LEU A 85 -30.72 3.86 11.67
CA LEU A 85 -31.11 4.70 12.80
C LEU A 85 -31.37 3.83 14.03
N HIS A 86 -30.70 4.16 15.13
CA HIS A 86 -30.95 3.51 16.41
C HIS A 86 -32.34 3.85 16.91
N THR A 87 -33.03 2.87 17.51
CA THR A 87 -34.37 3.06 18.09
C THR A 87 -34.32 3.76 19.44
N THR A 88 -33.18 3.72 20.12
CA THR A 88 -32.97 4.36 21.42
C THR A 88 -32.30 5.72 21.27
N PRO A 89 -32.80 6.76 21.94
CA PRO A 89 -32.14 8.05 21.92
C PRO A 89 -30.82 7.99 22.69
N LEU A 90 -29.85 8.76 22.22
CA LEU A 90 -28.59 9.02 22.88
C LEU A 90 -28.83 9.77 24.18
N VAL A 91 -28.20 9.29 25.25
CA VAL A 91 -28.29 9.90 26.58
C VAL A 91 -26.92 10.45 26.96
N SER A 92 -26.88 11.73 27.38
CA SER A 92 -25.64 12.38 27.82
C SER A 92 -25.19 11.72 29.13
N ALA A 93 -23.96 11.22 29.17
CA ALA A 93 -23.34 10.75 30.41
C ALA A 93 -22.88 11.93 31.29
N VAL A 94 -22.70 13.11 30.70
CA VAL A 94 -22.28 14.32 31.41
C VAL A 94 -23.51 15.07 31.93
N THR A 95 -23.66 15.15 33.25
CA THR A 95 -24.72 15.90 33.93
C THR A 95 -24.49 17.42 33.78
N ARG A 96 -25.57 18.18 33.59
CA ARG A 96 -25.53 19.64 33.33
C ARG A 96 -24.80 20.43 34.44
N ASP A 97 -24.85 19.95 35.68
CA ASP A 97 -24.31 20.64 36.86
C ASP A 97 -22.79 20.50 37.03
N VAL A 98 -22.15 19.46 36.49
CA VAL A 98 -20.68 19.29 36.53
C VAL A 98 -19.98 20.15 35.46
N ARG A 99 -20.71 20.56 34.42
CA ARG A 99 -20.20 21.35 33.28
C ARG A 99 -19.85 22.80 33.63
N THR A 100 -20.40 23.38 34.70
CA THR A 100 -20.17 24.79 35.04
C THR A 100 -18.95 25.02 35.94
N GLN A 101 -18.46 23.99 36.63
CA GLN A 101 -17.38 24.13 37.61
C GLN A 101 -15.99 23.74 37.06
N ASN A 102 -15.92 22.84 36.07
CA ASN A 102 -14.64 22.37 35.49
C ASN A 102 -14.51 22.69 33.99
N ALA A 103 -15.17 23.75 33.50
CA ALA A 103 -15.22 24.12 32.07
C ALA A 103 -13.87 24.58 31.47
N GLY A 104 -12.77 24.42 32.19
CA GLY A 104 -11.42 24.56 31.69
C GLY A 104 -10.88 23.18 31.30
N GLU A 105 -10.62 23.01 30.01
CA GLU A 105 -9.74 21.99 29.40
C GLU A 105 -10.30 20.61 28.99
N ASP A 106 -11.30 20.00 29.63
CA ASP A 106 -11.66 18.59 29.33
C ASP A 106 -13.14 18.33 28.96
N VAL A 107 -13.64 18.84 27.83
CA VAL A 107 -14.89 18.32 27.22
C VAL A 107 -14.55 17.40 26.04
N ALA A 108 -14.76 16.09 26.23
CA ALA A 108 -14.34 15.03 25.30
C ALA A 108 -14.99 15.11 23.90
N SER A 109 -16.23 15.60 23.80
CA SER A 109 -16.81 16.10 22.55
C SER A 109 -17.95 17.09 22.80
N GLY A 110 -18.19 17.94 21.82
CA GLY A 110 -19.33 18.85 21.76
C GLY A 110 -20.54 18.31 21.01
N TRP A 111 -20.58 17.01 20.65
CA TRP A 111 -21.85 16.34 20.38
C TRP A 111 -22.82 16.46 21.57
N SER A 112 -22.25 16.44 22.78
CA SER A 112 -22.99 16.58 24.04
C SER A 112 -23.62 17.99 24.23
N SER A 113 -23.14 19.00 23.50
CA SER A 113 -23.72 20.35 23.45
C SER A 113 -25.01 20.32 22.62
N PHE A 114 -24.98 19.68 21.45
CA PHE A 114 -26.17 19.49 20.59
C PHE A 114 -27.26 18.70 21.28
N LEU A 115 -26.89 17.61 21.96
CA LEU A 115 -27.85 16.81 22.72
C LEU A 115 -28.59 17.64 23.79
N SER A 116 -27.96 18.68 24.36
CA SER A 116 -28.61 19.53 25.36
C SER A 116 -29.60 20.55 24.80
N GLN A 117 -29.61 20.73 23.47
CA GLN A 117 -30.48 21.68 22.76
C GLN A 117 -31.61 20.99 21.98
N CYS A 118 -31.57 19.67 21.86
CA CYS A 118 -32.58 18.86 21.18
C CYS A 118 -33.35 18.02 22.20
N GLU A 119 -34.62 17.70 21.89
CA GLU A 119 -35.44 16.84 22.76
C GLU A 119 -34.90 15.41 22.76
N ASP A 120 -34.65 14.88 21.55
CA ASP A 120 -34.10 13.55 21.33
C ASP A 120 -33.02 13.59 20.24
N MET A 121 -32.04 12.70 20.33
CA MET A 121 -31.03 12.50 19.30
C MET A 121 -30.77 11.01 19.13
N TYR A 122 -30.81 10.52 17.90
CA TYR A 122 -30.67 9.10 17.58
C TYR A 122 -29.42 8.91 16.74
N ALA A 123 -28.53 8.02 17.16
CA ALA A 123 -27.32 7.70 16.40
C ALA A 123 -27.66 6.90 15.13
N PHE A 124 -26.89 7.13 14.07
CA PHE A 124 -26.78 6.19 12.97
C PHE A 124 -25.56 5.30 13.19
N GLY A 125 -25.77 3.99 13.28
CA GLY A 125 -24.72 3.01 13.51
C GLY A 125 -24.88 1.76 12.64
N ASP A 126 -23.80 1.01 12.50
CA ASP A 126 -23.80 -0.23 11.73
C ASP A 126 -24.34 -1.37 12.60
N GLY A 127 -25.56 -1.82 12.31
CA GLY A 127 -26.15 -3.00 12.95
C GLY A 127 -26.28 -2.93 14.48
N GLY A 128 -26.45 -1.73 15.04
CA GLY A 128 -26.53 -1.52 16.50
C GLY A 128 -25.18 -1.38 17.21
N GLY A 129 -24.08 -1.26 16.47
CA GLY A 129 -22.77 -0.94 17.04
C GLY A 129 -22.76 0.41 17.77
N PRO A 130 -21.90 0.58 18.79
CA PRO A 130 -21.84 1.82 19.56
C PRO A 130 -21.22 3.00 18.80
N PHE A 131 -20.50 2.75 17.70
CA PHE A 131 -19.80 3.78 16.94
C PHE A 131 -20.75 4.54 16.02
N PHE A 132 -20.72 5.87 16.06
CA PHE A 132 -21.52 6.70 15.15
C PHE A 132 -20.77 7.96 14.68
N LEU A 133 -21.04 8.32 13.41
CA LEU A 133 -20.53 9.51 12.72
C LEU A 133 -21.62 10.56 12.49
N SER A 134 -22.87 10.10 12.49
CA SER A 134 -24.04 10.92 12.19
C SER A 134 -25.15 10.62 13.19
N ALA A 135 -25.97 11.62 13.47
CA ALA A 135 -27.13 11.48 14.34
C ALA A 135 -28.31 12.29 13.79
N LEU A 136 -29.52 11.76 13.96
CA LEU A 136 -30.77 12.47 13.70
C LEU A 136 -31.25 13.09 15.02
N ALA A 137 -31.31 14.41 15.08
CA ALA A 137 -31.82 15.13 16.22
C ALA A 137 -33.22 15.68 15.95
N ASN A 138 -34.10 15.56 16.94
CA ASN A 138 -35.50 15.97 16.85
C ASN A 138 -35.76 17.21 17.70
N LYS A 139 -36.58 18.13 17.16
CA LYS A 139 -37.06 19.35 17.81
C LYS A 139 -35.93 20.13 18.51
N CYS A 140 -34.91 20.47 17.74
CA CYS A 140 -33.78 21.23 18.27
C CYS A 140 -34.14 22.70 18.45
N HIS A 141 -33.91 23.21 19.66
CA HIS A 141 -34.19 24.57 20.08
C HIS A 141 -32.93 25.42 19.97
N PHE A 142 -32.85 26.25 18.93
CA PHE A 142 -31.73 27.18 18.77
C PHE A 142 -32.18 28.60 19.11
N PRO A 143 -31.47 29.31 19.99
CA PRO A 143 -31.75 30.71 20.26
C PRO A 143 -31.44 31.52 19.01
N ALA A 144 -32.45 32.04 18.30
CA ALA A 144 -32.20 32.87 17.14
C ALA A 144 -31.89 34.30 17.61
N THR A 145 -30.60 34.57 17.79
CA THR A 145 -30.04 35.84 18.25
C THR A 145 -30.40 37.04 17.38
N LEU A 146 -30.74 36.87 16.09
CA LEU A 146 -31.15 37.96 15.19
C LEU A 146 -32.67 38.05 14.92
N SER A 147 -33.51 37.23 15.56
CA SER A 147 -34.98 37.36 15.45
C SER A 147 -35.61 37.65 16.80
N ASN A 148 -35.21 38.75 17.44
CA ASN A 148 -35.82 39.28 18.67
C ASN A 148 -36.00 38.25 19.79
N GLY A 149 -35.03 37.33 19.98
CA GLY A 149 -35.08 36.31 21.03
C GLY A 149 -36.09 35.19 20.81
N LYS A 150 -36.71 35.08 19.62
CA LYS A 150 -37.55 33.93 19.28
C LYS A 150 -36.68 32.69 19.10
N VAL A 151 -36.95 31.64 19.86
CA VAL A 151 -36.30 30.33 19.69
C VAL A 151 -36.78 29.72 18.37
N LYS A 152 -35.86 29.40 17.46
CA LYS A 152 -36.18 28.66 16.24
C LYS A 152 -36.14 27.17 16.58
N VAL A 153 -37.25 26.49 16.35
CA VAL A 153 -37.34 25.03 16.52
C VAL A 153 -37.14 24.38 15.16
N ILE A 154 -36.12 23.54 15.04
CA ILE A 154 -35.88 22.72 13.86
C ILE A 154 -36.48 21.34 14.14
N PRO A 155 -37.51 20.91 13.37
CA PRO A 155 -38.25 19.68 13.70
C PRO A 155 -37.36 18.44 13.60
N GLN A 156 -36.50 18.37 12.58
CA GLN A 156 -35.53 17.30 12.38
C GLN A 156 -34.23 17.90 11.83
N LEU A 157 -33.10 17.48 12.40
CA LEU A 157 -31.78 17.94 12.03
C LEU A 157 -30.85 16.74 11.91
N LEU A 158 -30.27 16.55 10.72
CA LEU A 158 -29.20 15.59 10.52
C LEU A 158 -27.87 16.25 10.90
N LEU A 159 -27.20 15.68 11.90
CA LEU A 159 -25.88 16.10 12.36
C LEU A 159 -24.84 15.10 11.86
N THR A 160 -23.71 15.59 11.36
CA THR A 160 -22.57 14.76 10.98
C THR A 160 -21.27 15.42 11.45
N SER A 161 -20.34 14.62 11.98
CA SER A 161 -19.02 15.09 12.41
C SER A 161 -17.96 15.02 11.32
N ASN A 162 -18.36 14.72 10.08
CA ASN A 162 -17.43 14.58 8.98
C ASN A 162 -16.79 15.93 8.61
N LEU A 163 -17.46 17.06 8.87
CA LEU A 163 -17.00 18.40 8.52
C LEU A 163 -15.96 18.96 9.49
N ARG A 164 -14.84 19.45 8.97
CA ARG A 164 -13.81 20.15 9.76
C ARG A 164 -14.10 21.62 10.00
N VAL A 165 -13.69 22.11 11.19
CA VAL A 165 -13.84 23.53 11.59
C VAL A 165 -13.20 24.46 10.59
N ASP A 166 -11.97 24.15 10.23
CA ASP A 166 -11.13 25.07 9.49
C ASP A 166 -11.64 25.21 8.06
N ALA A 167 -12.22 24.14 7.50
CA ALA A 167 -12.97 24.20 6.25
C ALA A 167 -14.21 25.09 6.37
N LEU A 168 -14.98 24.97 7.45
CA LEU A 168 -16.17 25.80 7.68
C LEU A 168 -15.79 27.28 7.85
N ILE A 169 -14.77 27.60 8.67
CA ILE A 169 -14.29 28.98 8.86
C ILE A 169 -13.76 29.54 7.55
N TRP A 170 -12.91 28.80 6.85
CA TRP A 170 -12.37 29.22 5.57
C TRP A 170 -13.49 29.52 4.56
N ALA A 171 -14.44 28.60 4.41
CA ALA A 171 -15.58 28.76 3.50
C ALA A 171 -16.39 30.02 3.86
N SER A 172 -16.67 30.20 5.15
CA SER A 172 -17.38 31.35 5.69
C SER A 172 -16.68 32.67 5.37
N CYS A 173 -15.39 32.74 5.64
CA CYS A 173 -14.58 33.93 5.38
C CYS A 173 -14.50 34.27 3.90
N MET A 174 -14.47 33.23 3.05
CA MET A 174 -14.41 33.38 1.60
C MET A 174 -15.74 33.85 0.99
N LEU A 175 -16.87 33.53 1.62
CA LEU A 175 -18.21 33.98 1.22
C LEU A 175 -18.60 35.36 1.76
N LEU A 176 -17.75 36.00 2.57
CA LEU A 176 -17.95 37.36 3.06
C LEU A 176 -17.13 38.39 2.28
N HIS A 177 -17.71 39.58 2.13
CA HIS A 177 -17.01 40.78 1.66
C HIS A 177 -15.83 41.11 2.58
N ILE A 178 -14.69 41.50 1.99
CA ILE A 178 -13.43 41.74 2.72
C ILE A 178 -13.61 42.70 3.91
N GLY A 179 -14.37 43.78 3.74
CA GLY A 179 -14.63 44.76 4.80
C GLY A 179 -15.57 44.30 5.92
N ARG A 180 -16.19 43.12 5.79
CA ARG A 180 -17.13 42.54 6.75
C ARG A 180 -16.58 41.29 7.44
N ARG A 181 -15.35 40.89 7.12
CA ARG A 181 -14.72 39.69 7.68
C ARG A 181 -14.34 39.91 9.15
N PRO A 182 -14.79 39.05 10.08
CA PRO A 182 -14.37 39.10 11.47
C PRO A 182 -12.87 38.75 11.63
N SER A 183 -12.31 39.01 12.81
CA SER A 183 -10.88 38.78 13.11
C SER A 183 -10.44 37.33 12.91
N ILE A 184 -11.32 36.34 13.16
CA ILE A 184 -11.04 34.92 12.90
C ILE A 184 -10.66 34.65 11.44
N CYS A 185 -11.18 35.44 10.48
CA CYS A 185 -10.84 35.32 9.07
C CYS A 185 -9.43 35.80 8.72
N GLN A 186 -8.80 36.53 9.63
CA GLN A 186 -7.41 36.95 9.52
C GLN A 186 -6.46 35.96 10.20
N ASN A 187 -7.00 35.02 10.99
CA ASN A 187 -6.23 34.01 11.70
C ASN A 187 -5.80 32.87 10.75
N HIS A 188 -4.70 32.20 11.10
CA HIS A 188 -4.07 31.14 10.32
C HIS A 188 -5.00 29.96 10.01
N ILE A 189 -6.01 29.73 10.84
CA ILE A 189 -7.04 28.71 10.61
C ILE A 189 -7.74 28.92 9.26
N ALA A 190 -8.01 30.18 8.89
CA ALA A 190 -8.69 30.57 7.65
C ALA A 190 -7.69 30.93 6.54
N THR A 191 -6.66 31.74 6.85
CA THR A 191 -5.78 32.32 5.83
C THR A 191 -4.84 31.30 5.19
N HIS A 192 -4.37 30.30 5.95
CA HIS A 192 -3.48 29.24 5.45
C HIS A 192 -4.22 27.95 5.07
N PHE A 193 -5.55 27.95 5.03
CA PHE A 193 -6.32 26.74 4.73
C PHE A 193 -5.90 26.11 3.39
N ASN A 194 -5.80 26.91 2.32
CA ASN A 194 -5.41 26.40 1.01
C ASN A 194 -3.97 25.84 1.03
N ASP A 195 -3.03 26.52 1.69
CA ASP A 195 -1.64 26.07 1.79
C ASP A 195 -1.53 24.76 2.59
N ARG A 196 -2.25 24.67 3.71
CA ARG A 196 -2.27 23.50 4.61
C ARG A 196 -2.66 22.23 3.87
N TYR A 197 -3.67 22.34 3.01
CA TYR A 197 -4.16 21.20 2.25
C TYR A 197 -3.62 21.17 0.82
N GLY A 198 -2.73 22.07 0.41
CA GLY A 198 -2.25 22.13 -0.98
C GLY A 198 -3.38 22.31 -2.00
N PHE A 199 -4.42 23.08 -1.67
CA PHE A 199 -5.43 23.51 -2.64
C PHE A 199 -4.90 24.67 -3.47
N PHE A 200 -5.20 24.67 -4.76
CA PHE A 200 -5.04 25.87 -5.58
C PHE A 200 -5.96 26.98 -5.06
N THR A 201 -5.52 28.23 -5.15
CA THR A 201 -6.31 29.39 -4.70
C THR A 201 -7.66 29.41 -5.40
N THR A 202 -8.73 29.09 -4.66
CA THR A 202 -10.09 29.14 -5.18
C THR A 202 -10.49 30.59 -5.44
N GLN A 203 -10.64 30.96 -6.72
CA GLN A 203 -11.22 32.24 -7.07
C GLN A 203 -12.73 32.18 -6.89
N ILE A 204 -13.25 32.86 -5.88
CA ILE A 204 -14.68 32.98 -5.66
C ILE A 204 -15.23 34.12 -6.53
N LYS A 205 -16.22 33.80 -7.36
CA LYS A 205 -16.94 34.80 -8.14
C LYS A 205 -17.68 35.74 -7.19
N ASN A 206 -17.68 37.04 -7.47
CA ASN A 206 -18.40 38.03 -6.66
C ASN A 206 -19.88 37.69 -6.46
N SER A 207 -20.49 36.97 -7.40
CA SER A 207 -21.88 36.50 -7.30
C SER A 207 -22.12 35.42 -6.25
N ALA A 208 -21.07 34.75 -5.78
CA ALA A 208 -21.15 33.73 -4.73
C ALA A 208 -20.95 34.31 -3.32
N VAL A 209 -20.46 35.55 -3.21
CA VAL A 209 -20.33 36.26 -1.94
C VAL A 209 -21.74 36.62 -1.44
N ALA A 210 -21.98 36.44 -0.14
CA ALA A 210 -23.25 36.79 0.47
C ALA A 210 -23.52 38.30 0.30
N PRO A 211 -24.69 38.70 -0.22
CA PRO A 211 -25.04 40.12 -0.35
C PRO A 211 -25.02 40.82 1.01
N LEU A 212 -24.62 42.10 1.01
CA LEU A 212 -24.64 42.92 2.22
C LEU A 212 -26.03 42.98 2.85
N GLU A 213 -26.10 42.81 4.17
CA GLU A 213 -27.29 42.84 5.02
C GLU A 213 -28.33 41.77 4.67
N SER A 214 -27.92 40.73 3.94
CA SER A 214 -28.77 39.57 3.67
C SER A 214 -28.82 38.59 4.83
N ASP A 215 -29.87 37.77 4.86
CA ASP A 215 -29.97 36.63 5.77
C ASP A 215 -28.77 35.68 5.64
N ALA A 216 -28.20 35.57 4.43
CA ALA A 216 -26.99 34.80 4.17
C ALA A 216 -25.77 35.40 4.89
N GLU A 217 -25.52 36.71 4.77
CA GLU A 217 -24.42 37.37 5.50
C GLU A 217 -24.60 37.19 7.02
N ALA A 218 -25.84 37.35 7.51
CA ALA A 218 -26.16 37.22 8.93
C ALA A 218 -26.03 35.77 9.45
N GLU A 219 -26.30 34.76 8.64
CA GLU A 219 -26.07 33.33 8.97
C GLU A 219 -24.56 33.05 9.07
N ILE A 220 -23.77 33.57 8.13
CA ILE A 220 -22.32 33.35 8.07
C ILE A 220 -21.59 34.03 9.24
N LEU A 221 -21.91 35.29 9.50
CA LEU A 221 -21.27 36.05 10.58
C LEU A 221 -21.54 35.44 11.95
N ARG A 222 -22.75 34.92 12.15
CA ARG A 222 -23.11 34.15 13.34
C ARG A 222 -22.22 32.93 13.51
N LEU A 223 -22.14 32.07 12.48
CA LEU A 223 -21.32 30.87 12.54
C LEU A 223 -19.87 31.23 12.90
N LEU A 224 -19.34 32.29 12.28
CA LEU A 224 -17.98 32.74 12.58
C LEU A 224 -17.82 33.31 14.00
N ASP A 225 -18.83 33.96 14.56
CA ASP A 225 -18.83 34.41 15.96
C ASP A 225 -18.82 33.20 16.92
N MET A 226 -19.62 32.18 16.63
CA MET A 226 -19.60 30.93 17.37
C MET A 226 -18.24 30.22 17.25
N LEU A 227 -17.72 30.04 16.04
CA LEU A 227 -16.43 29.37 15.83
C LEU A 227 -15.24 30.19 16.35
N GLY A 228 -15.32 31.52 16.34
CA GLY A 228 -14.26 32.42 16.82
C GLY A 228 -14.08 32.42 18.32
N THR A 229 -15.04 31.87 19.05
CA THR A 229 -14.94 31.69 20.50
C THR A 229 -14.40 30.31 20.91
N LEU A 230 -14.10 29.41 19.95
CA LEU A 230 -13.79 27.98 20.19
C LEU A 230 -12.75 27.37 19.24
N TYR A 231 -12.10 26.29 19.67
CA TYR A 231 -10.96 25.66 18.96
C TYR A 231 -11.25 24.26 18.35
N GLY A 232 -12.51 23.81 18.12
CA GLY A 232 -12.77 22.46 17.56
C GLY A 232 -14.17 22.20 16.94
N CYS A 233 -14.30 21.24 16.00
CA CYS A 233 -15.56 20.86 15.29
C CYS A 233 -15.84 19.39 15.53
N ALA A 234 -16.06 19.09 16.80
CA ALA A 234 -17.43 18.93 17.19
C ALA A 234 -17.51 19.63 18.53
N SER A 235 -17.17 20.92 18.62
CA SER A 235 -17.24 21.64 19.90
C SER A 235 -17.40 23.13 19.66
N PRO A 236 -18.64 23.61 19.53
CA PRO A 236 -18.96 24.89 20.08
C PRO A 236 -19.44 24.72 21.52
N ASN A 237 -18.95 25.62 22.37
CA ASN A 237 -19.14 25.76 23.81
C ASN A 237 -20.55 25.36 24.24
N LEU A 238 -20.70 24.97 25.51
CA LEU A 238 -21.90 24.49 26.19
C LEU A 238 -23.21 25.29 25.96
N TYR A 239 -23.14 26.44 25.30
CA TYR A 239 -24.18 27.46 25.19
C TYR A 239 -24.52 27.92 23.76
N ARG A 240 -23.84 27.46 22.70
CA ARG A 240 -24.16 27.88 21.32
C ARG A 240 -23.91 26.77 20.29
N SER A 241 -24.89 26.54 19.43
CA SER A 241 -24.70 25.83 18.17
C SER A 241 -25.55 26.50 17.10
N GLU A 242 -25.01 26.59 15.90
CA GLU A 242 -25.64 27.29 14.77
C GLU A 242 -25.38 26.48 13.50
N PHE A 243 -26.32 26.60 12.60
CA PHE A 243 -26.38 25.90 11.34
C PHE A 243 -25.98 26.85 10.22
N VAL A 244 -25.33 26.32 9.18
CA VAL A 244 -25.00 27.08 7.97
C VAL A 244 -25.34 26.32 6.71
N GLY A 245 -25.85 27.05 5.73
CA GLY A 245 -26.15 26.57 4.39
C GLY A 245 -27.63 26.69 4.01
N PHE A 246 -28.49 27.17 4.92
CA PHE A 246 -29.92 27.35 4.63
C PHE A 246 -30.16 28.64 3.84
N ALA A 247 -29.58 29.76 4.30
CA ALA A 247 -29.64 31.04 3.60
C ALA A 247 -28.45 31.24 2.65
N ALA A 248 -27.33 30.53 2.88
CA ALA A 248 -26.13 30.56 2.04
C ALA A 248 -25.87 29.20 1.34
N PRO A 249 -26.64 28.78 0.32
CA PRO A 249 -26.48 27.49 -0.35
C PRO A 249 -25.11 27.31 -1.04
N GLN A 250 -24.40 28.42 -1.32
CA GLN A 250 -23.05 28.43 -1.89
C GLN A 250 -22.03 27.71 -0.99
N TYR A 251 -22.32 27.52 0.30
CA TYR A 251 -21.51 26.67 1.19
C TYR A 251 -21.33 25.27 0.66
N ARG A 252 -22.40 24.67 0.12
CA ARG A 252 -22.35 23.31 -0.40
C ARG A 252 -21.32 23.19 -1.52
N GLU A 253 -21.30 24.15 -2.44
CA GLU A 253 -20.35 24.15 -3.56
C GLU A 253 -18.91 24.38 -3.08
N LEU A 254 -18.72 25.24 -2.08
CA LEU A 254 -17.39 25.59 -1.59
C LEU A 254 -16.76 24.48 -0.72
N LEU A 255 -17.59 23.81 0.08
CA LEU A 255 -17.20 22.67 0.92
C LEU A 255 -17.16 21.35 0.15
N TYR A 256 -17.68 21.32 -1.08
CA TYR A 256 -17.62 20.14 -1.93
C TYR A 256 -16.19 19.62 -2.06
N GLY A 257 -15.99 18.34 -1.74
CA GLY A 257 -14.67 17.70 -1.78
C GLY A 257 -13.75 18.04 -0.60
N LYS A 258 -14.24 18.85 0.36
CA LYS A 258 -13.52 19.34 1.54
C LYS A 258 -14.21 18.94 2.84
N GLU A 259 -15.17 18.02 2.76
CA GLU A 259 -15.95 17.67 3.93
C GLU A 259 -15.08 16.97 4.97
N TRP A 260 -14.38 15.91 4.57
CA TRP A 260 -13.57 15.08 5.47
C TRP A 260 -12.07 15.19 5.16
N LEU A 261 -11.50 16.38 5.42
CA LEU A 261 -10.09 16.63 5.16
C LEU A 261 -9.20 15.98 6.24
N ALA A 262 -8.27 15.13 5.83
CA ALA A 262 -7.13 14.76 6.66
C ALA A 262 -5.86 15.19 5.93
N ASN A 263 -4.88 15.70 6.68
CA ASN A 263 -3.59 16.06 6.11
C ASN A 263 -2.48 15.32 6.83
N ASP A 264 -1.87 14.36 6.15
CA ASP A 264 -0.74 13.60 6.66
C ASP A 264 0.56 14.22 6.15
N ASP A 265 1.15 15.06 6.98
CA ASP A 265 2.46 15.67 6.72
C ASP A 265 3.58 14.84 7.35
N ILE A 266 4.53 14.44 6.52
CA ILE A 266 5.76 13.76 6.92
C ILE A 266 6.95 14.57 6.44
N SER A 267 7.80 14.99 7.38
CA SER A 267 9.02 15.74 7.11
C SER A 267 10.22 14.88 7.46
N VAL A 268 10.98 14.48 6.43
CA VAL A 268 12.21 13.70 6.58
C VAL A 268 13.36 14.53 6.02
N LEU A 269 14.35 14.83 6.87
CA LEU A 269 15.53 15.64 6.48
C LEU A 269 15.16 17.00 5.86
N GLY A 270 14.09 17.62 6.34
CA GLY A 270 13.60 18.91 5.85
C GLY A 270 12.81 18.84 4.54
N GLN A 271 12.66 17.65 3.95
CA GLN A 271 11.78 17.44 2.79
C GLN A 271 10.39 17.04 3.28
N ARG A 272 9.37 17.79 2.86
CA ARG A 272 7.97 17.50 3.18
C ARG A 272 7.34 16.57 2.14
N PHE A 273 6.63 15.58 2.64
CA PHE A 273 5.72 14.72 1.91
C PHE A 273 4.34 14.91 2.54
N THR A 274 3.40 15.39 1.75
CA THR A 274 2.06 15.73 2.23
C THR A 274 1.05 14.85 1.50
N ILE A 275 0.25 14.11 2.25
CA ILE A 275 -0.89 13.35 1.73
C ILE A 275 -2.15 14.02 2.25
N ARG A 276 -2.97 14.54 1.34
CA ARG A 276 -4.30 15.02 1.66
C ARG A 276 -5.33 13.94 1.34
N GLN A 277 -6.17 13.63 2.30
CA GLN A 277 -7.40 12.90 2.08
C GLN A 277 -8.53 13.89 1.81
N ASN A 278 -9.17 13.75 0.66
CA ASN A 278 -10.39 14.47 0.28
C ASN A 278 -11.55 13.50 0.23
N THR A 279 -12.76 13.98 0.49
CA THR A 279 -13.96 13.17 0.36
C THR A 279 -15.09 13.98 -0.22
N HIS A 280 -15.95 13.28 -0.93
CA HIS A 280 -17.27 13.72 -1.34
C HIS A 280 -18.27 12.81 -0.64
N SER A 281 -19.03 13.36 0.30
CA SER A 281 -20.09 12.64 1.00
C SER A 281 -21.47 12.94 0.41
N GLU A 282 -22.19 11.88 0.08
CA GLU A 282 -23.58 11.90 -0.32
C GLU A 282 -24.37 11.08 0.70
N TYR A 283 -25.38 11.70 1.32
CA TYR A 283 -26.27 11.03 2.26
C TYR A 283 -27.64 10.86 1.62
N ILE A 284 -28.08 9.62 1.52
CA ILE A 284 -29.40 9.25 1.04
C ILE A 284 -30.16 8.72 2.24
N ILE A 285 -31.24 9.39 2.62
CA ILE A 285 -32.14 8.92 3.68
C ILE A 285 -33.22 8.09 2.99
N ASP A 286 -33.33 6.83 3.35
CA ASP A 286 -34.35 5.91 2.83
C ASP A 286 -35.21 5.40 3.99
N TYR A 287 -36.53 5.46 3.80
CA TYR A 287 -37.50 4.99 4.80
C TYR A 287 -38.10 3.69 4.30
N ASN A 288 -37.80 2.61 5.01
CA ASN A 288 -38.37 1.30 4.73
C ASN A 288 -39.72 1.18 5.46
N GLU A 289 -40.82 1.28 4.70
CA GLU A 289 -42.19 1.18 5.22
C GLU A 289 -42.47 -0.18 5.88
N ASP A 290 -41.97 -1.27 5.31
CA ASP A 290 -42.21 -2.64 5.80
C ASP A 290 -41.58 -2.88 7.19
N LEU A 291 -40.43 -2.27 7.44
CA LEU A 291 -39.68 -2.41 8.69
C LEU A 291 -39.93 -1.25 9.66
N ASN A 292 -40.69 -0.23 9.25
CA ASN A 292 -40.82 1.05 9.96
C ASN A 292 -39.45 1.60 10.40
N GLN A 293 -38.46 1.50 9.51
CA GLN A 293 -37.06 1.78 9.82
C GLN A 293 -36.50 2.82 8.85
N THR A 294 -35.94 3.88 9.43
CA THR A 294 -35.18 4.87 8.66
C THR A 294 -33.74 4.41 8.58
N SER A 295 -33.22 4.33 7.35
CA SER A 295 -31.81 4.05 7.09
C SER A 295 -31.17 5.28 6.45
N ILE A 296 -29.89 5.50 6.77
CA ILE A 296 -29.08 6.46 6.04
C ILE A 296 -28.02 5.68 5.27
N GLN A 297 -28.09 5.79 3.95
CA GLN A 297 -27.01 5.33 3.11
C GLN A 297 -26.04 6.50 2.92
N SER A 298 -24.85 6.39 3.50
CA SER A 298 -23.76 7.32 3.25
C SER A 298 -22.86 6.75 2.15
N LYS A 299 -22.77 7.47 1.04
CA LYS A 299 -21.84 7.19 -0.05
C LYS A 299 -20.74 8.22 0.02
N ILE A 300 -19.55 7.78 0.39
CA ILE A 300 -18.37 8.61 0.53
C ILE A 300 -17.42 8.22 -0.58
N ALA A 301 -17.32 9.04 -1.62
CA ALA A 301 -16.21 8.94 -2.55
C ALA A 301 -15.00 9.60 -1.91
N MET A 302 -13.86 8.95 -1.93
CA MET A 302 -12.66 9.45 -1.28
C MET A 302 -11.54 9.58 -2.32
N ASN A 303 -10.62 10.51 -2.06
CA ASN A 303 -9.46 10.77 -2.89
C ASN A 303 -8.22 10.97 -2.01
N PHE A 304 -7.07 10.52 -2.49
CA PHE A 304 -5.78 10.87 -1.90
C PHE A 304 -4.99 11.70 -2.89
N SER A 305 -4.57 12.88 -2.48
CA SER A 305 -3.67 13.70 -3.28
C SER A 305 -2.37 13.90 -2.54
N SER A 306 -1.26 13.49 -3.15
CA SER A 306 0.08 13.67 -2.59
C SER A 306 0.83 14.81 -3.27
N THR A 307 1.57 15.56 -2.47
CA THR A 307 2.41 16.66 -2.95
C THR A 307 3.76 16.70 -2.22
N GLY A 308 4.70 17.43 -2.80
CA GLY A 308 6.03 17.68 -2.22
C GLY A 308 7.19 17.01 -2.96
N PRO A 309 8.45 17.41 -2.67
CA PRO A 309 9.62 16.91 -3.38
C PRO A 309 9.85 15.41 -3.22
N MET A 310 9.51 14.84 -2.05
CA MET A 310 9.65 13.41 -1.80
C MET A 310 8.67 12.58 -2.64
N TYR A 311 7.45 13.08 -2.87
CA TYR A 311 6.49 12.46 -3.78
C TYR A 311 7.03 12.46 -5.22
N ALA A 312 7.51 13.62 -5.69
CA ALA A 312 8.09 13.75 -7.01
C ALA A 312 9.31 12.83 -7.20
N LEU A 313 10.18 12.75 -6.20
CA LEU A 313 11.33 11.85 -6.19
C LEU A 313 10.89 10.39 -6.31
N MET A 314 9.89 9.97 -5.55
CA MET A 314 9.34 8.62 -5.61
C MET A 314 8.83 8.27 -7.03
N VAL A 315 8.03 9.15 -7.63
CA VAL A 315 7.54 8.97 -9.01
C VAL A 315 8.70 8.88 -10.02
N VAL A 316 9.70 9.76 -9.90
CA VAL A 316 10.89 9.73 -10.77
C VAL A 316 11.67 8.44 -10.61
N ILE A 317 11.85 7.95 -9.38
CA ILE A 317 12.53 6.68 -9.13
C ILE A 317 11.75 5.53 -9.77
N ASP A 318 10.43 5.48 -9.64
CA ASP A 318 9.64 4.41 -10.27
C ASP A 318 9.68 4.45 -11.79
N ILE A 319 9.66 5.65 -12.39
CA ILE A 319 9.87 5.80 -13.84
C ILE A 319 11.24 5.27 -14.23
N ALA A 320 12.29 5.59 -13.47
CA ALA A 320 13.64 5.09 -13.74
C ALA A 320 13.75 3.57 -13.59
N LEU A 321 13.08 2.98 -12.60
CA LEU A 321 12.98 1.53 -12.42
C LEU A 321 12.20 0.86 -13.55
N LEU A 322 11.09 1.46 -13.97
CA LEU A 322 10.28 0.98 -15.08
C LEU A 322 11.07 0.99 -16.40
N LEU A 323 11.77 2.09 -16.69
CA LEU A 323 12.66 2.18 -17.85
C LEU A 323 13.77 1.13 -17.78
N THR A 324 14.35 0.92 -16.60
CA THR A 324 15.36 -0.13 -16.39
C THR A 324 14.79 -1.53 -16.70
N HIS A 325 13.55 -1.81 -16.30
CA HIS A 325 12.90 -3.08 -16.62
C HIS A 325 12.57 -3.20 -18.10
N CYS A 326 12.15 -2.12 -18.77
CA CYS A 326 11.97 -2.09 -20.22
C CYS A 326 13.27 -2.43 -20.95
N TYR A 327 14.40 -1.82 -20.57
CA TYR A 327 15.70 -2.14 -21.16
C TYR A 327 16.12 -3.58 -20.90
N SER A 328 15.93 -4.07 -19.67
CA SER A 328 16.22 -5.46 -19.31
C SER A 328 15.36 -6.44 -20.11
N PHE A 329 14.07 -6.14 -20.28
CA PHE A 329 13.15 -6.95 -21.07
C PHE A 329 13.53 -6.95 -22.55
N ASP A 330 13.82 -5.79 -23.14
CA ASP A 330 14.29 -5.68 -24.52
C ASP A 330 15.60 -6.44 -24.75
N GLU A 331 16.54 -6.39 -23.80
CA GLU A 331 17.75 -7.20 -23.84
C GLU A 331 17.43 -8.71 -23.84
N ILE A 332 16.59 -9.18 -22.91
CA ILE A 332 16.16 -10.58 -22.84
C ILE A 332 15.49 -11.00 -24.15
N VAL A 333 14.58 -10.19 -24.70
CA VAL A 333 13.87 -10.47 -25.96
C VAL A 333 14.84 -10.51 -27.14
N LYS A 334 15.77 -9.54 -27.24
CA LYS A 334 16.83 -9.54 -28.27
C LYS A 334 17.68 -10.80 -28.17
N TRP A 335 18.03 -11.26 -26.97
CA TRP A 335 18.77 -12.50 -26.76
C TRP A 335 17.96 -13.73 -27.17
N MET A 336 16.68 -13.81 -26.80
CA MET A 336 15.82 -14.96 -27.15
C MET A 336 15.49 -15.04 -28.65
N LEU A 337 15.27 -13.90 -29.31
CA LEU A 337 14.76 -13.86 -30.69
C LEU A 337 15.85 -13.70 -31.76
N ARG A 338 17.04 -13.18 -31.45
CA ARG A 338 18.05 -12.94 -32.49
C ARG A 338 18.68 -14.26 -33.01
N PRO A 339 18.74 -14.46 -34.33
CA PRO A 339 19.31 -15.67 -34.93
C PRO A 339 20.82 -15.85 -34.65
N LYS A 340 21.55 -14.75 -34.40
CA LYS A 340 22.96 -14.81 -33.96
C LYS A 340 23.15 -15.56 -32.65
N TYR A 341 22.14 -15.57 -31.77
CA TYR A 341 22.21 -16.34 -30.53
C TYR A 341 21.93 -17.83 -30.78
N ARG A 342 21.03 -18.15 -31.71
CA ARG A 342 20.89 -19.54 -32.18
C ARG A 342 22.21 -20.04 -32.76
N ALA A 343 22.90 -19.20 -33.52
CA ALA A 343 24.24 -19.50 -34.05
C ALA A 343 25.29 -19.66 -32.93
N LEU A 344 25.26 -18.85 -31.87
CA LEU A 344 26.14 -19.01 -30.71
C LEU A 344 25.84 -20.29 -29.92
N GLN A 345 24.57 -20.61 -29.68
CA GLN A 345 24.16 -21.87 -29.05
C GLN A 345 24.57 -23.07 -29.91
N GLN A 346 24.48 -22.93 -31.22
CA GLN A 346 24.90 -23.97 -32.15
C GLN A 346 26.42 -24.12 -32.12
N TRP A 347 27.17 -23.02 -32.17
CA TRP A 347 28.62 -23.02 -32.03
C TRP A 347 29.10 -23.63 -30.71
N ILE A 348 28.42 -23.36 -29.59
CA ILE A 348 28.76 -23.96 -28.29
C ILE A 348 28.53 -25.47 -28.32
N ARG A 349 27.40 -25.94 -28.88
CA ARG A 349 27.15 -27.38 -29.07
C ARG A 349 28.20 -28.03 -29.98
N ASP A 350 28.61 -27.31 -31.03
CA ASP A 350 29.65 -27.76 -31.96
C ASP A 350 31.02 -27.82 -31.27
N PHE A 351 31.32 -26.90 -30.35
CA PHE A 351 32.54 -26.89 -29.56
C PHE A 351 32.59 -28.05 -28.55
N GLU A 352 31.49 -28.31 -27.84
CA GLU A 352 31.38 -29.42 -26.89
C GLU A 352 31.45 -30.79 -27.57
N THR A 353 30.90 -30.91 -28.79
CA THR A 353 31.03 -32.13 -29.60
C THR A 353 32.46 -32.32 -30.13
N ALA A 354 33.16 -31.24 -30.45
CA ALA A 354 34.56 -31.30 -30.88
C ALA A 354 35.52 -31.68 -29.73
N GLU A 355 35.28 -31.17 -28.51
CA GLU A 355 36.10 -31.51 -27.33
C GLU A 355 35.92 -32.97 -26.90
N ASN A 356 34.69 -33.50 -26.97
CA ASN A 356 34.42 -34.92 -26.76
C ASN A 356 34.91 -35.82 -27.91
N GLY A 357 35.25 -35.23 -29.06
CA GLY A 357 35.80 -35.91 -30.23
C GLY A 357 37.33 -36.05 -30.23
N VAL A 358 38.03 -35.57 -29.18
CA VAL A 358 39.47 -35.78 -29.04
C VAL A 358 39.73 -37.26 -28.74
N VAL A 359 40.02 -37.97 -29.82
CA VAL A 359 40.42 -39.38 -29.94
C VAL A 359 41.25 -39.84 -28.74
N HIS A 360 40.65 -40.69 -27.91
CA HIS A 360 41.41 -41.53 -27.00
C HIS A 360 42.41 -42.34 -27.82
N ALA A 361 43.70 -42.17 -27.52
CA ALA A 361 44.75 -43.00 -28.07
C ALA A 361 44.42 -44.48 -27.78
N PRO A 362 44.58 -45.38 -28.77
CA PRO A 362 44.22 -46.79 -28.62
C PRO A 362 45.14 -47.44 -27.58
N GLY A 363 44.61 -47.71 -26.38
CA GLY A 363 45.36 -48.45 -25.35
C GLY A 363 44.96 -48.20 -23.89
N SER A 364 44.16 -47.17 -23.58
CA SER A 364 43.72 -46.95 -22.19
C SER A 364 42.41 -47.71 -21.89
N PRO A 365 42.32 -48.44 -20.75
CA PRO A 365 41.11 -49.18 -20.38
C PRO A 365 39.92 -48.22 -20.18
N PRO A 366 38.68 -48.70 -20.41
CA PRO A 366 37.49 -47.86 -20.40
C PRO A 366 37.11 -47.48 -18.97
N GLU A 367 37.66 -46.37 -18.47
CA GLU A 367 37.10 -45.70 -17.29
C GLU A 367 35.79 -45.02 -17.70
N SER A 368 34.67 -45.59 -17.27
CA SER A 368 33.33 -45.04 -17.42
C SER A 368 33.15 -43.77 -16.57
N LYS A 369 33.80 -42.67 -16.95
CA LYS A 369 33.48 -41.34 -16.44
C LYS A 369 32.31 -40.81 -17.25
N VAL A 370 31.10 -41.16 -16.79
CA VAL A 370 29.86 -40.55 -17.24
C VAL A 370 30.01 -39.04 -17.13
N SER A 371 30.03 -38.35 -18.27
CA SER A 371 30.10 -36.89 -18.37
C SER A 371 28.83 -36.29 -17.76
N HIS A 372 28.86 -36.06 -16.45
CA HIS A 372 27.88 -35.23 -15.73
C HIS A 372 28.27 -33.74 -15.74
N GLY A 373 29.40 -33.38 -16.38
CA GLY A 373 29.93 -32.02 -16.37
C GLY A 373 29.30 -31.05 -17.37
N ALA A 374 28.85 -31.55 -18.54
CA ALA A 374 28.36 -30.67 -19.62
C ALA A 374 27.01 -30.00 -19.28
N VAL A 375 26.11 -30.71 -18.61
CA VAL A 375 24.75 -30.22 -18.33
C VAL A 375 24.71 -29.17 -17.21
N VAL A 376 25.64 -29.24 -16.24
CA VAL A 376 25.72 -28.28 -15.13
C VAL A 376 26.29 -26.93 -15.60
N LEU A 377 27.14 -26.93 -16.63
CA LEU A 377 27.78 -25.72 -17.15
C LEU A 377 26.81 -24.82 -17.93
N GLU A 378 25.83 -25.40 -18.62
CA GLU A 378 24.78 -24.64 -19.32
C GLU A 378 23.89 -23.90 -18.33
N GLU A 379 23.46 -24.54 -17.24
CA GLU A 379 22.59 -23.92 -16.23
C GLU A 379 23.31 -22.81 -15.44
N GLU A 380 24.60 -23.00 -15.10
CA GLU A 380 25.41 -21.97 -14.41
C GLU A 380 25.73 -20.76 -15.29
N ARG A 381 26.12 -20.96 -16.56
CA ARG A 381 26.35 -19.85 -17.50
C ARG A 381 25.05 -19.12 -17.83
N PHE A 382 23.95 -19.85 -17.91
CA PHE A 382 22.62 -19.29 -18.13
C PHE A 382 22.11 -18.48 -16.93
N HIS A 383 22.33 -18.98 -15.71
CA HIS A 383 22.15 -18.22 -14.48
C HIS A 383 23.04 -16.98 -14.47
N SER A 384 24.29 -17.10 -14.90
CA SER A 384 25.20 -15.96 -15.01
C SER A 384 24.66 -14.89 -15.97
N LEU A 385 24.02 -15.28 -17.08
CA LEU A 385 23.43 -14.42 -18.11
C LEU A 385 22.21 -13.62 -17.62
N PHE A 386 21.23 -14.27 -16.99
CA PHE A 386 20.13 -13.54 -16.34
C PHE A 386 20.59 -12.75 -15.11
N CYS A 387 21.74 -13.10 -14.56
CA CYS A 387 22.39 -12.35 -13.49
C CYS A 387 23.42 -11.33 -14.00
N ALA A 388 23.65 -11.15 -15.31
CA ALA A 388 24.74 -10.33 -15.83
C ALA A 388 24.18 -9.07 -16.49
N SER A 389 24.05 -8.02 -15.68
CA SER A 389 24.60 -6.69 -15.96
C SER A 389 23.85 -5.67 -15.11
N PHE A 390 22.53 -5.56 -15.28
CA PHE A 390 21.78 -4.44 -14.70
C PHE A 390 21.30 -4.69 -13.25
N TYR A 391 20.70 -5.85 -12.97
CA TYR A 391 20.21 -6.19 -11.62
C TYR A 391 21.33 -6.39 -10.58
N LYS A 392 22.56 -6.66 -11.02
CA LYS A 392 23.76 -6.70 -10.15
C LYS A 392 24.39 -5.33 -9.93
N HIS A 393 24.03 -4.34 -10.75
CA HIS A 393 24.63 -3.02 -10.62
C HIS A 393 24.29 -2.47 -9.24
N THR A 394 25.31 -2.12 -8.47
CA THR A 394 25.14 -1.75 -7.05
C THR A 394 24.20 -0.54 -6.94
N ASN A 395 24.26 0.39 -7.90
CA ASN A 395 23.35 1.54 -7.97
C ASN A 395 21.89 1.14 -8.13
N TYR A 396 21.57 0.12 -8.94
CA TYR A 396 20.19 -0.35 -9.12
C TYR A 396 19.65 -0.95 -7.82
N LEU A 397 20.44 -1.77 -7.13
CA LEU A 397 20.05 -2.35 -5.85
C LEU A 397 19.83 -1.28 -4.77
N TRP A 398 20.66 -0.24 -4.75
CA TRP A 398 20.47 0.91 -3.87
C TRP A 398 19.22 1.71 -4.23
N LEU A 399 18.99 1.98 -5.52
CA LEU A 399 17.80 2.68 -5.99
C LEU A 399 16.52 1.91 -5.64
N MET A 400 16.54 0.59 -5.80
CA MET A 400 15.45 -0.29 -5.36
C MET A 400 15.21 -0.15 -3.85
N ARG A 401 16.25 -0.33 -3.02
CA ARG A 401 16.10 -0.20 -1.56
C ARG A 401 15.58 1.17 -1.14
N LEU A 402 16.10 2.22 -1.77
CA LEU A 402 15.68 3.59 -1.51
C LEU A 402 14.21 3.80 -1.90
N THR A 403 13.78 3.34 -3.09
CA THR A 403 12.38 3.44 -3.48
C THR A 403 11.47 2.74 -2.48
N TRP A 404 11.88 1.58 -1.95
CA TRP A 404 11.02 0.84 -1.02
C TRP A 404 10.85 1.53 0.32
N VAL A 405 11.93 2.09 0.86
CA VAL A 405 11.87 2.82 2.13
C VAL A 405 11.04 4.09 1.99
N ILE A 406 11.18 4.81 0.87
CA ILE A 406 10.42 6.04 0.59
C ILE A 406 8.95 5.71 0.28
N SER A 407 8.70 4.73 -0.59
CA SER A 407 7.36 4.31 -1.01
C SER A 407 6.58 3.66 0.12
N TRP A 408 7.23 3.20 1.19
CA TRP A 408 6.53 2.72 2.38
C TRP A 408 5.56 3.77 2.93
N VAL A 409 5.83 5.06 2.75
CA VAL A 409 4.91 6.10 3.24
C VAL A 409 3.54 6.06 2.54
N ILE A 410 3.45 5.50 1.33
CA ILE A 410 2.17 5.25 0.63
C ILE A 410 1.34 4.16 1.32
N ILE A 411 1.89 3.44 2.30
CA ILE A 411 1.10 2.54 3.12
C ILE A 411 0.00 3.27 3.88
N LEU A 412 0.13 4.59 4.12
CA LEU A 412 -0.92 5.43 4.72
C LEU A 412 -2.20 5.41 3.87
N PRO A 413 -2.23 5.91 2.62
CA PRO A 413 -3.45 5.84 1.81
C PRO A 413 -3.90 4.40 1.57
N ASN A 414 -2.98 3.44 1.38
CA ASN A 414 -3.35 2.03 1.27
C ASN A 414 -4.07 1.50 2.52
N SER A 415 -3.67 1.94 3.72
CA SER A 415 -4.31 1.53 4.96
C SER A 415 -5.73 2.05 5.09
N VAL A 416 -5.96 3.29 4.65
CA VAL A 416 -7.32 3.86 4.63
C VAL A 416 -8.17 3.16 3.57
N VAL A 417 -7.66 2.95 2.35
CA VAL A 417 -8.36 2.20 1.30
C VAL A 417 -8.71 0.80 1.80
N TRP A 418 -7.80 0.12 2.48
CA TRP A 418 -8.08 -1.21 3.01
C TRP A 418 -9.19 -1.22 4.05
N THR A 419 -9.08 -0.33 5.05
CA THR A 419 -10.00 -0.29 6.20
C THR A 419 -11.40 0.17 5.78
N TRP A 420 -11.48 1.15 4.89
CA TRP A 420 -12.74 1.83 4.58
C TRP A 420 -13.37 1.42 3.24
N SER A 421 -12.64 0.86 2.28
CA SER A 421 -13.26 0.42 1.03
C SER A 421 -14.25 -0.74 1.24
N ASP A 422 -15.32 -0.78 0.46
CA ASP A 422 -16.18 -1.98 0.36
C ASP A 422 -15.76 -2.89 -0.80
N SER A 423 -14.94 -2.38 -1.71
CA SER A 423 -14.52 -3.10 -2.91
C SER A 423 -13.37 -4.06 -2.59
N ALA A 424 -13.61 -5.35 -2.78
CA ALA A 424 -12.57 -6.38 -2.67
C ALA A 424 -11.39 -6.12 -3.62
N ASN A 425 -11.64 -5.50 -4.78
CA ASN A 425 -10.59 -5.15 -5.74
C ASN A 425 -9.69 -4.04 -5.20
N GLU A 426 -10.24 -3.03 -4.55
CA GLU A 426 -9.48 -1.93 -3.95
C GLU A 426 -8.66 -2.42 -2.75
N LYS A 427 -9.25 -3.26 -1.90
CA LYS A 427 -8.53 -3.96 -0.81
C LYS A 427 -7.38 -4.80 -1.36
N PHE A 428 -7.66 -5.63 -2.37
CA PHE A 428 -6.63 -6.44 -3.00
C PHE A 428 -5.50 -5.59 -3.59
N GLN A 429 -5.81 -4.44 -4.20
CA GLN A 429 -4.80 -3.51 -4.69
C GLN A 429 -3.95 -2.93 -3.55
N ALA A 430 -4.56 -2.47 -2.46
CA ALA A 430 -3.85 -1.99 -1.28
C ALA A 430 -2.90 -3.08 -0.73
N TYR A 431 -3.37 -4.32 -0.64
CA TYR A 431 -2.57 -5.47 -0.20
C TYR A 431 -1.40 -5.78 -1.14
N LEU A 432 -1.63 -5.81 -2.45
CA LEU A 432 -0.56 -6.05 -3.42
C LEU A 432 0.50 -4.94 -3.42
N SER A 433 0.14 -3.71 -3.03
CA SER A 433 1.11 -2.62 -2.84
C SER A 433 1.94 -2.84 -1.57
N SER A 434 1.34 -3.37 -0.51
CA SER A 434 2.02 -3.76 0.74
C SER A 434 2.98 -4.96 0.59
N ILE A 435 2.65 -5.94 -0.27
CA ILE A 435 3.47 -7.15 -0.49
C ILE A 435 4.91 -6.81 -0.90
N LYS A 436 5.12 -5.67 -1.56
CA LYS A 436 6.43 -5.24 -2.06
C LYS A 436 7.52 -5.09 -0.97
N CYS A 437 7.14 -5.16 0.32
CA CYS A 437 8.06 -5.30 1.46
C CYS A 437 9.08 -6.46 1.31
N TRP A 438 8.77 -7.50 0.53
CA TRP A 438 9.68 -8.62 0.27
C TRP A 438 11.07 -8.22 -0.24
N VAL A 439 11.21 -7.08 -0.95
CA VAL A 439 12.52 -6.60 -1.42
C VAL A 439 13.41 -6.16 -0.26
N LEU A 440 12.83 -5.54 0.78
CA LEU A 440 13.55 -5.18 1.99
C LEU A 440 13.96 -6.42 2.78
N ILE A 441 13.08 -7.43 2.84
CA ILE A 441 13.37 -8.73 3.44
C ILE A 441 14.53 -9.41 2.71
N SER A 442 14.49 -9.48 1.38
CA SER A 442 15.57 -10.02 0.55
C SER A 442 16.88 -9.26 0.77
N GLY A 443 16.82 -7.92 0.83
CA GLY A 443 17.97 -7.07 1.13
C GLY A 443 18.59 -7.34 2.50
N ALA A 444 17.76 -7.55 3.53
CA ALA A 444 18.19 -7.86 4.88
C ALA A 444 18.82 -9.25 4.97
N ILE A 445 18.19 -10.27 4.38
CA ILE A 445 18.75 -11.64 4.30
C ILE A 445 20.10 -11.62 3.60
N HIS A 446 20.22 -10.90 2.48
CA HIS A 446 21.47 -10.80 1.75
C HIS A 446 22.57 -10.06 2.54
N PHE A 447 22.21 -9.05 3.33
CA PHE A 447 23.13 -8.37 4.23
C PHE A 447 23.62 -9.30 5.35
N LEU A 448 22.71 -10.03 5.99
CA LEU A 448 23.04 -11.04 7.00
C LEU A 448 23.95 -12.12 6.40
N TRP A 449 23.62 -12.61 5.21
CA TRP A 449 24.41 -13.61 4.50
C TRP A 449 25.84 -13.14 4.23
N ARG A 450 26.02 -11.93 3.68
CA ARG A 450 27.35 -11.34 3.47
C ARG A 450 28.14 -11.22 4.78
N THR A 451 27.47 -10.92 5.87
CA THR A 451 28.11 -10.82 7.20
C THR A 451 28.59 -12.19 7.67
N LEU A 452 27.78 -13.24 7.50
CA LEU A 452 28.15 -14.62 7.84
C LEU A 452 29.32 -15.14 6.99
N VAL A 453 29.30 -14.89 5.68
CA VAL A 453 30.39 -15.27 4.77
C VAL A 453 31.72 -14.60 5.16
N LYS A 454 31.67 -13.34 5.61
CA LYS A 454 32.86 -12.63 6.11
C LYS A 454 33.43 -13.22 7.39
N ILE A 455 32.60 -13.87 8.21
CA ILE A 455 33.02 -14.50 9.47
C ILE A 455 33.65 -15.87 9.19
N ASP A 456 32.99 -16.72 8.41
CA ASP A 456 33.49 -18.05 8.05
C ASP A 456 32.94 -18.51 6.69
N GLU A 457 33.73 -18.28 5.64
CA GLU A 457 33.37 -18.64 4.26
C GLU A 457 33.16 -20.14 4.09
N ARG A 458 33.95 -20.97 4.79
CA ARG A 458 33.90 -22.44 4.65
C ARG A 458 32.59 -22.98 5.21
N ARG A 459 32.20 -22.56 6.42
CA ARG A 459 30.91 -22.96 7.01
C ARG A 459 29.74 -22.41 6.23
N ALA A 460 29.84 -21.16 5.75
CA ALA A 460 28.80 -20.56 4.92
C ALA A 460 28.60 -21.35 3.61
N PHE A 461 29.68 -21.74 2.93
CA PHE A 461 29.60 -22.54 1.71
C PHE A 461 28.95 -23.91 1.95
N GLN A 462 29.35 -24.60 3.02
CA GLN A 462 28.74 -25.89 3.40
C GLN A 462 27.25 -25.75 3.71
N PHE A 463 26.86 -24.68 4.40
CA PHE A 463 25.47 -24.41 4.73
C PHE A 463 24.63 -24.16 3.47
N VAL A 464 25.04 -23.24 2.59
CA VAL A 464 24.25 -22.86 1.39
C VAL A 464 24.09 -24.01 0.41
N LYS A 465 25.08 -24.91 0.30
CA LYS A 465 24.98 -26.05 -0.61
C LYS A 465 23.73 -26.91 -0.37
N GLY A 466 23.25 -26.99 0.87
CA GLY A 466 21.98 -27.66 1.21
C GLY A 466 20.78 -26.72 1.35
N THR A 467 20.98 -25.44 1.66
CA THR A 467 19.93 -24.56 2.18
C THR A 467 19.62 -23.38 1.26
N TYR A 468 19.73 -23.56 -0.05
CA TYR A 468 19.40 -22.49 -1.00
C TYR A 468 17.93 -22.03 -0.86
N ILE A 469 17.74 -20.73 -0.62
CA ILE A 469 16.43 -20.08 -0.60
C ILE A 469 16.20 -19.38 -1.93
N THR A 470 15.09 -19.68 -2.54
CA THR A 470 14.61 -19.08 -3.78
C THR A 470 13.85 -17.77 -3.47
N ASN A 471 13.88 -16.80 -4.40
CA ASN A 471 13.11 -15.56 -4.25
C ASN A 471 11.60 -15.78 -4.02
N PRO A 472 10.92 -16.75 -4.69
CA PRO A 472 9.53 -17.06 -4.37
C PRO A 472 9.30 -17.48 -2.92
N GLU A 473 10.19 -18.28 -2.32
CA GLU A 473 10.08 -18.64 -0.89
C GLU A 473 10.14 -17.37 -0.01
N ILE A 474 11.03 -16.42 -0.32
CA ILE A 474 11.13 -15.14 0.41
C ILE A 474 9.85 -14.31 0.25
N VAL A 475 9.30 -14.23 -0.97
CA VAL A 475 8.04 -13.51 -1.24
C VAL A 475 6.89 -14.14 -0.47
N THR A 476 6.77 -15.47 -0.47
CA THR A 476 5.73 -16.19 0.26
C THR A 476 5.85 -15.96 1.76
N ILE A 477 7.06 -16.05 2.33
CA ILE A 477 7.30 -15.78 3.75
C ILE A 477 6.94 -14.33 4.10
N GLY A 478 7.36 -13.36 3.28
CA GLY A 478 7.03 -11.95 3.47
C GLY A 478 5.54 -11.67 3.39
N ALA A 479 4.82 -12.32 2.47
CA ALA A 479 3.37 -12.22 2.35
C ALA A 479 2.63 -12.79 3.57
N ILE A 480 3.09 -13.94 4.10
CA ILE A 480 2.54 -14.53 5.33
C ILE A 480 2.80 -13.62 6.53
N ALA A 481 4.02 -13.10 6.68
CA ALA A 481 4.36 -12.18 7.76
C ALA A 481 3.54 -10.87 7.70
N ALA A 482 3.35 -10.32 6.50
CA ALA A 482 2.50 -9.14 6.29
C ALA A 482 1.02 -9.42 6.57
N ALA A 483 0.51 -10.60 6.17
CA ALA A 483 -0.85 -11.03 6.50
C ALA A 483 -1.06 -11.22 8.02
N TRP A 484 -0.04 -11.69 8.73
CA TRP A 484 -0.11 -11.83 10.19
C TRP A 484 -0.09 -10.47 10.92
N LEU A 485 0.65 -9.49 10.40
CA LEU A 485 0.74 -8.14 10.97
C LEU A 485 -0.23 -7.14 10.32
N GLN A 486 -1.25 -7.66 9.65
CA GLN A 486 -2.15 -6.89 8.81
C GLN A 486 -2.89 -5.80 9.62
N ASP A 487 -3.43 -6.14 10.79
CA ASP A 487 -4.18 -5.20 11.62
C ASP A 487 -3.30 -4.03 12.12
N ASP A 488 -2.03 -4.31 12.43
CA ASP A 488 -1.07 -3.28 12.84
C ASP A 488 -0.76 -2.30 11.71
N VAL A 489 -0.65 -2.79 10.47
CA VAL A 489 -0.44 -1.97 9.27
C VAL A 489 -1.68 -1.11 8.99
N PHE A 490 -2.88 -1.66 9.17
CA PHE A 490 -4.12 -0.97 8.80
C PHE A 490 -4.68 -0.03 9.87
N LEU A 491 -4.33 -0.22 11.13
CA LEU A 491 -4.62 0.72 12.22
C LEU A 491 -3.65 1.90 12.30
N MET A 492 -2.67 1.96 11.40
CA MET A 492 -1.61 2.96 11.44
C MET A 492 -2.13 4.40 11.24
N CYS A 493 -3.04 4.63 10.29
CA CYS A 493 -3.66 5.94 10.08
C CYS A 493 -4.47 6.38 11.30
N GLU A 494 -5.31 5.51 11.86
CA GLU A 494 -6.10 5.84 13.06
C GLU A 494 -5.21 6.16 14.27
N LYS A 495 -4.13 5.39 14.49
CA LYS A 495 -3.14 5.67 15.55
C LYS A 495 -2.45 7.02 15.31
N LYS A 496 -2.10 7.36 14.07
CA LYS A 496 -1.48 8.64 13.71
C LYS A 496 -2.45 9.80 13.95
N TRP A 497 -3.67 9.72 13.43
CA TRP A 497 -4.68 10.77 13.56
C TRP A 497 -5.10 11.00 15.01
N ALA A 498 -5.17 9.95 15.83
CA ALA A 498 -5.43 10.08 17.26
C ALA A 498 -4.33 10.88 17.98
N ILE A 499 -3.06 10.62 17.69
CA ILE A 499 -1.91 11.33 18.30
C ILE A 499 -1.80 12.77 17.83
N GLU A 500 -2.11 13.02 16.55
CA GLU A 500 -2.11 14.36 15.99
C GLU A 500 -3.40 15.13 16.29
N SER A 501 -4.34 14.50 17.01
CA SER A 501 -5.67 15.04 17.30
C SER A 501 -6.34 15.60 16.03
N GLN A 502 -6.22 14.86 14.92
CA GLN A 502 -6.99 15.13 13.70
C GLN A 502 -8.36 14.46 13.75
N ARG A 503 -8.44 13.32 14.46
CA ARG A 503 -9.67 12.58 14.72
C ARG A 503 -9.71 12.22 16.20
N VAL A 504 -10.87 12.41 16.81
CA VAL A 504 -11.11 12.10 18.22
C VAL A 504 -12.31 11.17 18.29
N ASN A 505 -12.15 10.09 19.07
CA ASN A 505 -13.26 9.22 19.44
C ASN A 505 -13.63 9.55 20.88
N ASP A 506 -14.84 10.07 21.06
CA ASP A 506 -15.40 10.34 22.37
C ASP A 506 -16.21 9.13 22.85
N VAL A 507 -15.62 8.44 23.83
CA VAL A 507 -16.19 7.28 24.50
C VAL A 507 -16.90 7.63 25.80
N THR A 508 -16.91 8.91 26.19
CA THR A 508 -17.28 9.36 27.54
C THR A 508 -18.55 10.20 27.58
N SER A 509 -18.92 10.90 26.50
CA SER A 509 -20.09 11.78 26.55
C SER A 509 -21.43 11.06 26.51
N PHE A 510 -21.48 9.77 26.16
CA PHE A 510 -22.72 9.04 25.92
C PHE A 510 -22.84 7.80 26.79
N VAL A 511 -24.00 7.63 27.43
CA VAL A 511 -24.33 6.44 28.21
C VAL A 511 -24.61 5.27 27.27
N GLY A 512 -24.21 4.05 27.65
CA GLY A 512 -24.45 2.85 26.84
C GLY A 512 -23.26 2.44 25.97
N GLY A 513 -22.09 3.05 26.19
CA GLY A 513 -20.85 2.70 25.51
C GLY A 513 -20.74 3.25 24.08
N TYR A 514 -21.61 4.19 23.71
CA TYR A 514 -21.56 4.86 22.41
C TYR A 514 -20.23 5.61 22.23
N ILE A 515 -19.70 5.52 21.02
CA ILE A 515 -18.44 6.14 20.61
C ILE A 515 -18.77 7.16 19.53
N ALA A 516 -18.71 8.44 19.90
CA ALA A 516 -18.93 9.52 18.96
C ALA A 516 -17.63 9.90 18.28
N HIS A 517 -17.59 9.80 16.95
CA HIS A 517 -16.43 10.24 16.19
C HIS A 517 -16.46 11.75 15.93
N GLY A 518 -15.31 12.40 15.88
CA GLY A 518 -15.18 13.82 15.59
C GLY A 518 -13.92 14.15 14.82
N ASN A 519 -14.03 14.96 13.77
CA ASN A 519 -12.87 15.55 13.11
C ASN A 519 -12.45 16.84 13.82
N THR A 520 -11.17 16.97 14.14
CA THR A 520 -10.64 18.10 14.91
C THR A 520 -9.54 18.83 14.16
N PHE A 521 -9.49 20.15 14.36
CA PHE A 521 -8.40 20.98 13.86
C PHE A 521 -7.41 21.22 14.99
N GLN A 522 -6.15 20.87 14.76
CA GLN A 522 -5.09 21.11 15.72
C GLN A 522 -4.05 22.07 15.14
N MET A 523 -4.05 23.32 15.65
CA MET A 523 -3.15 24.39 15.18
C MET A 523 -1.66 24.03 15.32
N ALA A 524 -1.31 23.20 16.31
CA ALA A 524 0.09 22.77 16.51
C ALA A 524 0.66 21.99 15.32
N ASN A 525 -0.18 21.37 14.49
CA ASN A 525 0.28 20.62 13.33
C ASN A 525 0.79 21.54 12.21
N ASP A 526 0.30 22.79 12.12
CA ASP A 526 0.74 23.75 11.09
C ASP A 526 2.19 24.21 11.27
N TYR A 527 2.64 24.30 12.53
CA TYR A 527 3.98 24.77 12.89
C TYR A 527 5.01 23.64 12.95
N ARG A 528 4.59 22.39 12.75
CA ARG A 528 5.47 21.24 12.89
C ARG A 528 6.40 21.14 11.66
N THR A 529 7.67 21.44 11.86
CA THR A 529 8.71 21.33 10.82
C THR A 529 9.30 19.94 10.70
N THR A 530 9.20 19.12 11.75
CA THR A 530 9.77 17.77 11.84
C THR A 530 8.74 16.76 12.34
N THR A 531 8.68 15.58 11.73
CA THR A 531 7.82 14.50 12.22
C THR A 531 8.33 13.97 13.56
N SER A 532 7.43 13.77 14.53
CA SER A 532 7.81 13.25 15.84
C SER A 532 8.30 11.80 15.72
N LEU A 533 9.24 11.41 16.59
CA LEU A 533 9.74 10.03 16.61
C LEU A 533 8.62 9.01 16.89
N GLN A 534 7.60 9.41 17.65
CA GLN A 534 6.42 8.58 17.93
C GLN A 534 5.61 8.29 16.66
N ILE A 535 5.39 9.31 15.81
CA ILE A 535 4.70 9.13 14.53
C ILE A 535 5.55 8.28 13.58
N LEU A 536 6.86 8.50 13.52
CA LEU A 536 7.76 7.66 12.73
C LEU A 536 7.74 6.20 13.20
N HIS A 537 7.70 5.96 14.51
CA HIS A 537 7.59 4.61 15.06
C HIS A 537 6.24 3.96 14.72
N ILE A 538 5.15 4.71 14.66
CA ILE A 538 3.85 4.19 14.23
C ILE A 538 3.88 3.84 12.74
N LEU A 539 4.50 4.69 11.92
CA LEU A 539 4.60 4.51 10.47
C LEU A 539 5.52 3.34 10.09
N TYR A 540 6.70 3.26 10.70
CA TYR A 540 7.75 2.30 10.33
C TYR A 540 7.87 1.10 11.28
N GLY A 541 7.20 1.12 12.45
CA GLY A 541 7.19 0.01 13.40
C GLY A 541 6.61 -1.27 12.80
N PRO A 542 5.44 -1.25 12.13
CA PRO A 542 4.89 -2.42 11.45
C PRO A 542 5.85 -2.97 10.39
N LEU A 543 6.52 -2.10 9.62
CA LEU A 543 7.51 -2.51 8.62
C LEU A 543 8.67 -3.29 9.26
N LEU A 544 9.23 -2.75 10.35
CA LEU A 544 10.33 -3.40 11.06
C LEU A 544 9.90 -4.76 11.61
N ARG A 545 8.69 -4.85 12.18
CA ARG A 545 8.13 -6.12 12.67
C ARG A 545 7.96 -7.14 11.54
N ILE A 546 7.46 -6.73 10.37
CA ILE A 546 7.32 -7.61 9.19
C ILE A 546 8.70 -8.13 8.76
N ILE A 547 9.71 -7.27 8.69
CA ILE A 547 11.07 -7.66 8.30
C ILE A 547 11.66 -8.64 9.30
N LEU A 548 11.59 -8.33 10.61
CA LEU A 548 12.14 -9.20 11.67
C LEU A 548 11.43 -10.55 11.72
N LEU A 549 10.10 -10.56 11.64
CA LEU A 549 9.31 -11.79 11.60
C LEU A 549 9.66 -12.63 10.37
N SER A 550 9.81 -12.00 9.20
CA SER A 550 10.20 -12.68 7.97
C SER A 550 11.61 -13.30 8.05
N ILE A 551 12.57 -12.60 8.66
CA ILE A 551 13.91 -13.14 8.91
C ILE A 551 13.83 -14.36 9.83
N GLY A 552 13.04 -14.28 10.91
CA GLY A 552 12.81 -15.40 11.82
C GLY A 552 12.19 -16.61 11.11
N MET A 553 11.15 -16.40 10.31
CA MET A 553 10.50 -17.44 9.51
C MET A 553 11.44 -18.06 8.48
N VAL A 554 12.28 -17.26 7.82
CA VAL A 554 13.32 -17.76 6.92
C VAL A 554 14.32 -18.64 7.67
N ALA A 555 14.79 -18.21 8.85
CA ALA A 555 15.69 -19.03 9.66
C ALA A 555 15.04 -20.37 10.06
N SER A 556 13.78 -20.36 10.48
CA SER A 556 13.03 -21.59 10.76
C SER A 556 12.88 -22.49 9.52
N TRP A 557 12.57 -21.91 8.36
CA TRP A 557 12.46 -22.64 7.10
C TRP A 557 13.79 -23.33 6.73
N LEU A 558 14.92 -22.65 6.95
CA LEU A 558 16.24 -23.20 6.68
C LEU A 558 16.58 -24.39 7.57
N ILE A 559 16.19 -24.34 8.85
CA ILE A 559 16.40 -25.45 9.79
C ILE A 559 15.63 -26.69 9.32
N VAL A 560 14.33 -26.53 8.99
CA VAL A 560 13.48 -27.63 8.49
C VAL A 560 14.06 -28.24 7.21
N LYS A 561 14.50 -27.39 6.27
CA LYS A 561 15.09 -27.83 5.01
C LYS A 561 16.42 -28.58 5.22
N GLY A 562 17.23 -28.12 6.18
CA GLY A 562 18.46 -28.79 6.60
C GLY A 562 18.22 -30.19 7.16
N ASP A 563 17.21 -30.34 8.02
CA ASP A 563 16.84 -31.63 8.62
C ASP A 563 16.37 -32.64 7.57
N GLN A 564 15.55 -32.20 6.60
CA GLN A 564 15.08 -33.05 5.51
C GLN A 564 16.23 -33.59 4.66
N ILE A 565 17.26 -32.77 4.41
CA ILE A 565 18.44 -33.19 3.63
C ILE A 565 19.29 -34.17 4.42
N SER A 566 19.48 -33.94 5.71
CA SER A 566 20.20 -34.85 6.61
C SER A 566 19.53 -36.22 6.68
N GLN A 567 18.19 -36.26 6.77
CA GLN A 567 17.41 -37.50 6.75
C GLN A 567 17.49 -38.21 5.39
N GLY A 568 17.37 -37.47 4.28
CA GLY A 568 17.49 -38.04 2.93
C GLY A 568 18.87 -38.62 2.64
N ALA A 569 19.94 -37.99 3.14
CA ALA A 569 21.30 -38.50 3.02
C ALA A 569 21.50 -39.81 3.81
N LYS A 570 20.97 -39.91 5.04
CA LYS A 570 21.00 -41.15 5.83
C LYS A 570 20.19 -42.27 5.17
N GLY A 571 19.03 -41.96 4.59
CA GLY A 571 18.20 -42.94 3.87
C GLY A 571 18.88 -43.54 2.64
N ARG A 572 19.63 -42.73 1.86
CA ARG A 572 20.41 -43.22 0.71
C ARG A 572 21.69 -43.96 1.08
N ALA A 573 22.22 -43.77 2.29
CA ALA A 573 23.38 -44.53 2.76
C ALA A 573 23.01 -45.92 3.31
N LEU A 574 21.72 -46.18 3.53
CA LEU A 574 21.18 -47.44 4.01
C LEU A 574 20.60 -48.33 2.90
N ILE A 575 20.57 -47.83 1.66
CA ILE A 575 20.20 -48.55 0.42
C ILE A 575 21.50 -48.75 -0.37
#